data_AF-A0A6G3S1H2-F1
#
_entry.id   AF-A0A6G3S1H2-F1
#
_cell.length_a   1.000
_cell.length_b   1.000
_cell.length_c   1.000
_cell.angle_alpha   90.00
_cell.angle_beta   90.00
_cell.angle_gamma   90.00
#
_symmetry.space_group_name_H-M   'P 1'
#
loop_
_entity.id
_entity.type
_entity.pdbx_description
1 polymer ?
#
loop_
_entity_poly.entity_id
_entity_poly.type
_entity_poly.pdbx_seq_one_letter_code
_entity_poly.pdbx_strand_id
1 'polypeptide(L)'
;MPGPHRLTDLFPPLLIAARMPRIGEWSPVPPAADRKAWEAVGQDTRDRVLRTAASALAEPWPPLPASLFARFARDGDRGDYQAPAAARRERLGWAVLAAAADPASGAFLDQVMDGVWALCEETSWVLPAHDFRVLGSHGRTRGLLPDPQCPTLDLGASMTAVLMALTDAIVGDALDRVDPLVRRRLRHEVSTRVLRPYLERDDWGWYDGSTAKLNNWNPWIHSELLLATALTEESDEVRSALVTRVVHGLENYLAAHPVDGGCDEGPHYWWRAGASLFECLETLTSLLGTGAGVFDHPLIRALAHYPLATWIGDGWAVNFADGPARPREMWPAVLHRFGRRTGQPEVSAHARALRGD
;
A
#
# COMPACT_ATOMS: atom_id res chain seq x y z
N MET A 1 14.21 -6.40 -33.62
CA MET A 1 13.37 -6.72 -32.44
C MET A 1 12.90 -5.39 -31.90
N PRO A 2 11.59 -5.08 -31.89
CA PRO A 2 11.13 -3.90 -31.16
C PRO A 2 11.59 -4.04 -29.71
N GLY A 3 12.21 -2.99 -29.16
CA GLY A 3 12.71 -3.01 -27.78
C GLY A 3 11.58 -3.30 -26.78
N PRO A 4 11.91 -3.72 -25.54
CA PRO A 4 10.91 -3.87 -24.49
C PRO A 4 10.07 -2.59 -24.38
N HIS A 5 8.74 -2.72 -24.48
CA HIS A 5 7.82 -1.59 -24.36
C HIS A 5 8.04 -0.89 -23.03
N ARG A 6 8.36 0.42 -23.06
CA ARG A 6 8.47 1.20 -21.82
C ARG A 6 7.10 1.35 -21.18
N LEU A 7 7.04 1.48 -19.86
CA LEU A 7 5.75 1.71 -19.18
C LEU A 7 5.13 3.02 -19.65
N THR A 8 5.93 4.06 -19.86
CA THR A 8 5.48 5.35 -20.43
C THR A 8 4.87 5.24 -21.82
N ASP A 9 5.28 4.27 -22.64
CA ASP A 9 4.68 4.05 -23.95
C ASP A 9 3.29 3.41 -23.83
N LEU A 10 3.08 2.55 -22.83
CA LEU A 10 1.80 1.90 -22.54
C LEU A 10 0.82 2.80 -21.78
N PHE A 11 1.35 3.71 -20.97
CA PHE A 11 0.58 4.61 -20.12
C PHE A 11 1.05 6.07 -20.27
N PRO A 12 0.97 6.66 -21.48
CA PRO A 12 1.41 8.04 -21.67
C PRO A 12 0.50 9.02 -20.91
N PRO A 13 1.00 10.21 -20.50
CA PRO A 13 0.23 11.16 -19.71
C PRO A 13 -1.13 11.55 -20.33
N LEU A 14 -1.19 11.69 -21.65
CA LEU A 14 -2.43 11.97 -22.38
C LEU A 14 -3.46 10.85 -22.27
N LEU A 15 -3.02 9.59 -22.25
CA LEU A 15 -3.92 8.44 -22.05
C LEU A 15 -4.44 8.42 -20.63
N ILE A 16 -3.56 8.65 -19.65
CA ILE A 16 -3.93 8.73 -18.22
C ILE A 16 -5.00 9.81 -18.05
N ALA A 17 -4.72 11.05 -18.47
CA ALA A 17 -5.67 12.16 -18.34
C ALA A 17 -7.02 11.90 -19.05
N ALA A 18 -7.01 11.19 -20.18
CA ALA A 18 -8.23 10.87 -20.92
C ALA A 18 -9.04 9.69 -20.36
N ARG A 19 -8.42 8.79 -19.59
CA ARG A 19 -9.03 7.53 -19.14
C ARG A 19 -9.25 7.44 -17.63
N MET A 20 -8.64 8.31 -16.84
CA MET A 20 -8.84 8.32 -15.40
C MET A 20 -10.33 8.53 -15.09
N PRO A 21 -10.99 7.57 -14.39
CA PRO A 21 -12.40 7.67 -14.02
C PRO A 21 -12.56 8.76 -12.97
N ARG A 22 -13.71 9.45 -12.87
CA ARG A 22 -13.90 10.44 -11.80
C ARG A 22 -13.87 9.78 -10.43
N ILE A 23 -13.64 10.58 -9.38
CA ILE A 23 -13.72 10.07 -8.00
C ILE A 23 -15.09 9.41 -7.77
N GLY A 24 -15.09 8.18 -7.24
CA GLY A 24 -16.29 7.37 -7.01
C GLY A 24 -16.76 6.51 -8.20
N GLU A 25 -16.24 6.70 -9.42
CA GLU A 25 -16.60 5.85 -10.58
C GLU A 25 -15.82 4.53 -10.64
N TRP A 26 -14.75 4.40 -9.85
CA TRP A 26 -13.93 3.20 -9.74
C TRP A 26 -13.57 2.92 -8.28
N SER A 27 -13.56 1.64 -7.91
CA SER A 27 -13.05 1.15 -6.62
C SER A 27 -12.58 -0.29 -6.77
N PRO A 28 -11.47 -0.70 -6.11
CA PRO A 28 -11.02 -2.08 -6.09
C PRO A 28 -11.79 -2.94 -5.06
N VAL A 29 -12.62 -2.30 -4.23
CA VAL A 29 -13.36 -2.92 -3.13
C VAL A 29 -14.83 -2.47 -3.16
N PRO A 30 -15.78 -3.34 -2.75
CA PRO A 30 -17.18 -2.97 -2.69
C PRO A 30 -17.45 -2.00 -1.53
N PRO A 31 -18.35 -1.00 -1.70
CA PRO A 31 -18.82 -0.20 -0.57
C PRO A 31 -19.62 -1.06 0.41
N ALA A 32 -19.75 -0.64 1.67
CA ALA A 32 -20.51 -1.35 2.71
C ALA A 32 -22.00 -1.54 2.35
N ALA A 33 -22.53 -0.68 1.47
CA ALA A 33 -23.89 -0.77 0.95
C ALA A 33 -24.11 -1.95 -0.01
N ASP A 34 -23.05 -2.50 -0.62
CA ASP A 34 -23.15 -3.70 -1.47
C ASP A 34 -23.28 -4.96 -0.59
N ARG A 35 -24.48 -5.18 -0.07
CA ARG A 35 -24.76 -6.30 0.83
C ARG A 35 -24.45 -7.65 0.21
N LYS A 36 -24.68 -7.81 -1.10
CA LYS A 36 -24.42 -9.05 -1.81
C LYS A 36 -22.93 -9.39 -1.79
N ALA A 37 -22.04 -8.41 -1.98
CA ALA A 37 -20.61 -8.63 -1.91
C ALA A 37 -20.15 -9.03 -0.49
N TRP A 38 -20.66 -8.36 0.55
CA TRP A 38 -20.29 -8.64 1.94
C TRP A 38 -20.91 -9.93 2.48
N GLU A 39 -22.09 -10.34 2.01
CA GLU A 39 -22.74 -11.62 2.34
C GLU A 39 -22.10 -12.81 1.62
N ALA A 40 -21.38 -12.58 0.51
CA ALA A 40 -20.61 -13.61 -0.18
C ALA A 40 -19.30 -13.99 0.54
N VAL A 41 -18.87 -13.20 1.53
CA VAL A 41 -17.71 -13.53 2.37
C VAL A 41 -18.05 -14.74 3.23
N GLY A 42 -17.16 -15.74 3.24
CA GLY A 42 -17.35 -16.98 4.00
C GLY A 42 -17.59 -16.72 5.49
N GLN A 43 -18.51 -17.50 6.07
CA GLN A 43 -18.97 -17.30 7.45
C GLN A 43 -17.81 -17.30 8.47
N ASP A 44 -16.85 -18.21 8.35
CA ASP A 44 -15.69 -18.29 9.26
C ASP A 44 -14.84 -17.01 9.22
N THR A 45 -14.65 -16.44 8.02
CA THR A 45 -13.92 -15.18 7.83
C THR A 45 -14.70 -14.02 8.45
N ARG A 46 -16.00 -13.96 8.19
CA ARG A 46 -16.88 -12.93 8.75
C ARG A 46 -16.90 -12.98 10.28
N ASP A 47 -17.05 -14.16 10.85
CA ASP A 47 -17.08 -14.33 12.31
C ASP A 47 -15.74 -13.98 12.95
N ARG A 48 -14.62 -14.28 12.28
CA ARG A 48 -13.29 -13.84 12.74
C ARG A 48 -13.19 -12.31 12.75
N VAL A 49 -13.58 -11.65 11.66
CA VAL A 49 -13.59 -10.17 11.58
C VAL A 49 -14.41 -9.58 12.73
N LEU A 50 -15.64 -10.05 12.92
CA LEU A 50 -16.56 -9.52 13.93
C LEU A 50 -16.03 -9.77 15.34
N ARG A 51 -15.52 -10.97 15.65
CA ARG A 51 -14.93 -11.26 16.98
C ARG A 51 -13.70 -10.40 17.26
N THR A 52 -12.79 -10.27 16.30
CA THR A 52 -11.58 -9.46 16.47
C THR A 52 -11.92 -7.99 16.69
N ALA A 53 -12.81 -7.41 15.87
CA ALA A 53 -13.25 -6.02 16.07
C ALA A 53 -14.00 -5.84 17.40
N ALA A 54 -14.87 -6.77 17.78
CA ALA A 54 -15.63 -6.72 19.03
C ALA A 54 -14.71 -6.73 20.27
N SER A 55 -13.62 -7.49 20.24
CA SER A 55 -12.65 -7.52 21.35
C SER A 55 -11.95 -6.17 21.60
N ALA A 56 -11.91 -5.28 20.61
CA ALA A 56 -11.28 -3.98 20.74
C ALA A 56 -12.25 -2.87 21.20
N LEU A 57 -13.57 -3.11 21.20
CA LEU A 57 -14.58 -2.06 21.48
C LEU A 57 -14.39 -1.39 22.85
N ALA A 58 -13.98 -2.16 23.87
CA ALA A 58 -13.80 -1.66 25.23
C ALA A 58 -12.38 -1.14 25.51
N GLU A 59 -11.44 -1.36 24.60
CA GLU A 59 -10.03 -1.00 24.80
C GLU A 59 -9.79 0.48 24.41
N PRO A 60 -8.96 1.23 25.12
CA PRO A 60 -8.56 2.56 24.67
C PRO A 60 -7.70 2.49 23.40
N TRP A 61 -7.76 3.53 22.57
CA TRP A 61 -6.83 3.67 21.46
C TRP A 61 -5.39 3.85 21.99
N PRO A 62 -4.39 3.07 21.50
CA PRO A 62 -3.03 3.15 22.01
C PRO A 62 -2.46 4.58 21.94
N PRO A 63 -1.81 5.11 22.99
CA PRO A 63 -1.20 6.44 22.93
C PRO A 63 0.09 6.43 22.11
N LEU A 64 0.43 7.57 21.50
CA LEU A 64 1.70 7.78 20.80
C LEU A 64 2.44 9.01 21.34
N PRO A 65 2.97 8.98 22.57
CA PRO A 65 3.72 10.09 23.13
C PRO A 65 4.97 10.41 22.29
N ALA A 66 5.29 11.70 22.17
CA ALA A 66 6.50 12.16 21.49
C ALA A 66 7.78 11.52 22.03
N SER A 67 7.82 11.18 23.32
CA SER A 67 8.95 10.49 23.95
C SER A 67 9.22 9.10 23.36
N LEU A 68 8.19 8.37 22.90
CA LEU A 68 8.35 7.08 22.23
C LEU A 68 8.98 7.25 20.86
N PHE A 69 8.51 8.21 20.05
CA PHE A 69 9.09 8.49 18.73
C PHE A 69 10.57 8.90 18.86
N ALA A 70 10.88 9.73 19.85
CA ALA A 70 12.22 10.23 20.12
C ALA A 70 13.23 9.14 20.53
N ARG A 71 12.78 7.93 20.91
CA ARG A 71 13.67 6.84 21.31
C ARG A 71 14.61 6.44 20.20
N PHE A 72 14.12 6.30 18.98
CA PHE A 72 14.98 5.93 17.85
C PHE A 72 16.17 6.88 17.69
N ALA A 73 15.95 8.19 17.84
CA ALA A 73 17.02 9.17 17.77
C ALA A 73 18.01 9.11 18.96
N ARG A 74 17.56 8.64 20.13
CA ARG A 74 18.32 8.57 21.39
C ARG A 74 19.11 7.27 21.54
N ASP A 75 18.47 6.14 21.28
CA ASP A 75 18.97 4.81 21.59
C ASP A 75 18.75 3.78 20.47
N GLY A 76 18.18 4.19 19.33
CA GLY A 76 17.94 3.32 18.18
C GLY A 76 16.69 2.45 18.31
N ASP A 77 15.96 2.52 19.43
CA ASP A 77 14.70 1.79 19.55
C ASP A 77 13.60 2.43 18.71
N ARG A 78 13.20 1.70 17.66
CA ARG A 78 12.00 2.00 16.85
C ARG A 78 10.81 1.14 17.25
N GLY A 79 11.03 0.04 17.99
CA GLY A 79 10.02 -0.97 18.26
C GLY A 79 8.87 -0.43 19.10
N ASP A 80 9.19 0.30 20.17
CA ASP A 80 8.19 0.72 21.15
C ASP A 80 7.26 1.83 20.63
N TYR A 81 7.68 2.60 19.62
CA TYR A 81 6.77 3.49 18.89
C TYR A 81 5.97 2.73 17.82
N GLN A 82 6.63 1.85 17.07
CA GLN A 82 5.98 1.17 15.94
C GLN A 82 4.89 0.19 16.37
N ALA A 83 5.06 -0.49 17.51
CA ALA A 83 4.06 -1.43 18.02
C ALA A 83 2.68 -0.78 18.28
N PRO A 84 2.55 0.28 19.09
CA PRO A 84 1.28 0.97 19.26
C PRO A 84 0.78 1.66 17.97
N ALA A 85 1.69 2.17 17.12
CA ALA A 85 1.30 2.77 15.84
C ALA A 85 0.68 1.75 14.87
N ALA A 86 1.25 0.54 14.81
CA ALA A 86 0.70 -0.58 14.05
C ALA A 86 -0.63 -1.05 14.64
N ALA A 87 -0.75 -1.15 15.96
CA ALA A 87 -1.99 -1.54 16.63
C ALA A 87 -3.16 -0.59 16.32
N ARG A 88 -2.92 0.73 16.20
CA ARG A 88 -3.96 1.68 15.73
C ARG A 88 -4.45 1.35 14.32
N ARG A 89 -3.52 1.12 13.39
CA ARG A 89 -3.83 0.82 11.98
C ARG A 89 -4.55 -0.51 11.84
N GLU A 90 -4.12 -1.53 12.58
CA GLU A 90 -4.79 -2.83 12.63
C GLU A 90 -6.21 -2.70 13.19
N ARG A 91 -6.39 -1.98 14.29
CA ARG A 91 -7.72 -1.74 14.89
C ARG A 91 -8.67 -1.04 13.92
N LEU A 92 -8.20 0.00 13.22
CA LEU A 92 -8.99 0.67 12.18
C LEU A 92 -9.38 -0.30 11.06
N GLY A 93 -8.43 -1.10 10.55
CA GLY A 93 -8.70 -2.11 9.52
C GLY A 93 -9.79 -3.10 9.93
N TRP A 94 -9.71 -3.66 11.15
CA TRP A 94 -10.74 -4.56 11.67
C TRP A 94 -12.09 -3.86 11.85
N ALA A 95 -12.10 -2.63 12.36
CA ALA A 95 -13.32 -1.84 12.55
C ALA A 95 -14.03 -1.56 11.21
N VAL A 96 -13.28 -1.19 10.17
CA VAL A 96 -13.82 -0.95 8.81
C VAL A 96 -14.46 -2.22 8.25
N LEU A 97 -13.76 -3.35 8.31
CA LEU A 97 -14.29 -4.63 7.84
C LEU A 97 -15.52 -5.06 8.65
N ALA A 98 -15.52 -4.84 9.96
CA ALA A 98 -16.67 -5.18 10.82
C ALA A 98 -17.87 -4.27 10.55
N ALA A 99 -17.67 -2.97 10.39
CA ALA A 99 -18.74 -2.02 10.03
C ALA A 99 -19.32 -2.34 8.65
N ALA A 100 -18.51 -2.81 7.71
CA ALA A 100 -18.99 -3.27 6.41
C ALA A 100 -19.71 -4.63 6.50
N ALA A 101 -19.23 -5.57 7.32
CA ALA A 101 -19.86 -6.87 7.50
C ALA A 101 -21.18 -6.81 8.29
N ASP A 102 -21.28 -5.90 9.25
CA ASP A 102 -22.45 -5.67 10.12
C ASP A 102 -22.79 -4.17 10.22
N PRO A 103 -23.45 -3.60 9.19
CA PRO A 103 -23.78 -2.18 9.15
C PRO A 103 -24.87 -1.76 10.15
N ALA A 104 -25.53 -2.71 10.82
CA ALA A 104 -26.51 -2.42 11.86
C ALA A 104 -25.85 -2.04 13.20
N SER A 105 -24.59 -2.41 13.39
CA SER A 105 -23.82 -2.10 14.59
C SER A 105 -23.17 -0.71 14.50
N GLY A 106 -23.82 0.28 15.10
CA GLY A 106 -23.27 1.64 15.22
C GLY A 106 -21.92 1.68 15.94
N ALA A 107 -21.67 0.75 16.87
CA ALA A 107 -20.43 0.70 17.65
C ALA A 107 -19.19 0.46 16.78
N PHE A 108 -19.29 -0.32 15.69
CA PHE A 108 -18.15 -0.48 14.77
C PHE A 108 -17.90 0.79 13.95
N LEU A 109 -18.95 1.51 13.56
CA LEU A 109 -18.79 2.78 12.86
C LEU A 109 -18.18 3.86 13.77
N ASP A 110 -18.55 3.90 15.04
CA ASP A 110 -17.92 4.75 16.04
C ASP A 110 -16.42 4.44 16.17
N GLN A 111 -16.03 3.16 16.17
CA GLN A 111 -14.62 2.77 16.15
C GLN A 111 -13.88 3.22 14.89
N VAL A 112 -14.53 3.20 13.72
CA VAL A 112 -13.93 3.74 12.51
C VAL A 112 -13.72 5.25 12.64
N MET A 113 -14.73 5.98 13.14
CA MET A 113 -14.64 7.42 13.37
C MET A 113 -13.49 7.76 14.33
N ASP A 114 -13.41 7.09 15.48
CA ASP A 114 -12.33 7.27 16.46
C ASP A 114 -10.96 6.95 15.86
N GLY A 115 -10.87 5.87 15.07
CA GLY A 115 -9.62 5.46 14.43
C GLY A 115 -9.12 6.44 13.38
N VAL A 116 -10.02 6.92 12.52
CA VAL A 116 -9.74 7.99 11.56
C VAL A 116 -9.24 9.22 12.32
N TRP A 117 -9.94 9.62 13.38
CA TRP A 117 -9.57 10.78 14.18
C TRP A 117 -8.20 10.64 14.83
N ALA A 118 -7.93 9.49 15.46
CA ALA A 118 -6.67 9.18 16.12
C ALA A 118 -5.48 9.17 15.16
N LEU A 119 -5.65 8.64 13.94
CA LEU A 119 -4.62 8.67 12.89
C LEU A 119 -4.39 10.09 12.36
N CYS A 120 -5.45 10.88 12.18
CA CYS A 120 -5.34 12.29 11.80
C CYS A 120 -4.66 13.15 12.90
N GLU A 121 -4.70 12.74 14.16
CA GLU A 121 -4.03 13.43 15.27
C GLU A 121 -2.55 13.03 15.46
N GLU A 122 -2.07 11.99 14.79
CA GLU A 122 -0.64 11.67 14.78
C GLU A 122 0.15 12.83 14.18
N THR A 123 1.29 13.22 14.78
CA THR A 123 2.13 14.30 14.23
C THR A 123 2.70 13.95 12.86
N SER A 124 2.97 12.68 12.61
CA SER A 124 3.42 12.16 11.33
C SER A 124 3.04 10.68 11.21
N TRP A 125 2.93 10.18 9.98
CA TRP A 125 2.73 8.76 9.68
C TRP A 125 4.03 8.04 9.32
N VAL A 126 5.16 8.75 9.30
CA VAL A 126 6.47 8.18 9.00
C VAL A 126 6.93 7.24 10.11
N LEU A 127 7.63 6.17 9.76
CA LEU A 127 8.32 5.35 10.75
C LEU A 127 9.55 6.11 11.30
N PRO A 128 9.86 6.03 12.62
CA PRO A 128 10.95 6.81 13.22
C PRO A 128 12.31 6.64 12.52
N ALA A 129 12.61 5.42 12.08
CA ALA A 129 13.86 5.09 11.40
C ALA A 129 13.94 5.55 9.94
N HIS A 130 12.85 6.09 9.40
CA HIS A 130 12.76 6.54 8.01
C HIS A 130 12.67 8.06 7.90
N ASP A 131 12.38 8.77 8.99
CA ASP A 131 12.19 10.22 8.97
C ASP A 131 13.48 10.98 8.68
N PHE A 132 13.45 11.85 7.66
CA PHE A 132 14.64 12.58 7.21
C PHE A 132 15.19 13.51 8.27
N ARG A 133 14.33 14.13 9.10
CA ARG A 133 14.77 15.01 10.19
C ARG A 133 15.38 14.22 11.33
N VAL A 134 14.85 13.05 11.67
CA VAL A 134 15.44 12.19 12.70
C VAL A 134 16.79 11.62 12.28
N LEU A 135 16.92 11.25 11.01
CA LEU A 135 18.17 10.77 10.43
C LEU A 135 19.20 11.88 10.18
N GLY A 136 18.77 13.16 10.13
CA GLY A 136 19.63 14.27 9.72
C GLY A 136 20.08 14.15 8.26
N SER A 137 19.18 13.67 7.39
CA SER A 137 19.43 13.43 5.96
C SER A 137 18.68 14.44 5.09
N HIS A 138 18.89 14.40 3.76
CA HIS A 138 18.17 15.26 2.80
C HIS A 138 18.19 16.76 3.16
N GLY A 139 19.35 17.24 3.63
CA GLY A 139 19.55 18.64 4.02
C GLY A 139 18.84 19.07 5.31
N ARG A 140 18.30 18.14 6.10
CA ARG A 140 17.57 18.43 7.34
C ARG A 140 18.48 18.48 8.55
N THR A 141 18.29 19.49 9.40
CA THR A 141 18.91 19.53 10.73
C THR A 141 18.37 18.39 11.58
N ARG A 142 19.28 17.57 12.13
CA ARG A 142 18.93 16.43 12.97
C ARG A 142 18.09 16.86 14.17
N GLY A 143 17.01 16.13 14.46
CA GLY A 143 16.26 16.30 15.70
C GLY A 143 15.54 15.04 16.14
N LEU A 144 14.74 15.15 17.20
CA LEU A 144 14.14 13.97 17.86
C LEU A 144 12.75 13.58 17.35
N LEU A 145 12.08 14.46 16.62
CA LEU A 145 10.66 14.36 16.27
C LEU A 145 10.47 14.70 14.80
N PRO A 146 9.41 14.21 14.15
CA PRO A 146 9.11 14.58 12.78
C PRO A 146 8.58 16.01 12.73
N ASP A 147 8.77 16.68 11.61
CA ASP A 147 8.21 18.01 11.36
C ASP A 147 6.93 17.89 10.52
N PRO A 148 5.74 18.20 11.05
CA PRO A 148 4.50 18.09 10.29
C PRO A 148 4.42 19.06 9.11
N GLN A 149 5.24 20.13 9.09
CA GLN A 149 5.31 21.07 7.96
C GLN A 149 6.18 20.53 6.82
N CYS A 150 6.96 19.47 7.07
CA CYS A 150 7.79 18.85 6.05
C CYS A 150 7.78 17.32 6.18
N PRO A 151 6.64 16.68 5.85
CA PRO A 151 6.47 15.25 6.03
C PRO A 151 7.49 14.44 5.19
N THR A 152 7.91 13.31 5.73
CA THR A 152 8.70 12.32 5.01
C THR A 152 7.76 11.26 4.44
N LEU A 153 7.81 11.03 3.13
CA LEU A 153 7.06 9.95 2.48
C LEU A 153 7.86 8.65 2.52
N ASP A 154 7.43 7.73 3.37
CA ASP A 154 7.99 6.39 3.54
C ASP A 154 6.91 5.30 3.44
N LEU A 155 7.30 4.07 3.78
CA LEU A 155 6.40 2.92 3.89
C LEU A 155 5.26 3.17 4.90
N GLY A 156 5.54 3.74 6.07
CA GLY A 156 4.51 4.00 7.09
C GLY A 156 3.46 5.00 6.61
N ALA A 157 3.91 6.10 6.00
CA ALA A 157 3.05 7.14 5.48
C ALA A 157 2.16 6.64 4.33
N SER A 158 2.75 5.94 3.37
CA SER A 158 2.03 5.37 2.22
C SER A 158 1.03 4.29 2.63
N MET A 159 1.41 3.34 3.49
CA MET A 159 0.48 2.34 4.03
C MET A 159 -0.66 2.96 4.86
N THR A 160 -0.39 4.07 5.57
CA THR A 160 -1.45 4.78 6.29
C THR A 160 -2.42 5.46 5.32
N ALA A 161 -1.90 6.07 4.24
CA ALA A 161 -2.74 6.70 3.22
C ALA A 161 -3.68 5.71 2.52
N VAL A 162 -3.21 4.52 2.14
CA VAL A 162 -4.08 3.52 1.53
C VAL A 162 -5.15 3.01 2.50
N LEU A 163 -4.81 2.84 3.79
CA LEU A 163 -5.79 2.42 4.80
C LEU A 163 -6.91 3.45 4.94
N MET A 164 -6.54 4.74 4.98
CA MET A 164 -7.51 5.84 4.99
C MET A 164 -8.35 5.88 3.71
N ALA A 165 -7.72 5.68 2.54
CA ALA A 165 -8.40 5.64 1.25
C ALA A 165 -9.41 4.47 1.14
N LEU A 166 -9.04 3.28 1.60
CA LEU A 166 -9.93 2.12 1.65
C LEU A 166 -11.03 2.31 2.70
N THR A 167 -10.73 2.98 3.82
CA THR A 167 -11.75 3.37 4.81
C THR A 167 -12.83 4.25 4.19
N ASP A 168 -12.42 5.27 3.45
CA ASP A 168 -13.34 6.15 2.70
C ASP A 168 -14.13 5.36 1.64
N ALA A 169 -13.46 4.52 0.85
CA ALA A 169 -14.11 3.73 -0.21
C ALA A 169 -15.16 2.74 0.34
N ILE A 170 -14.90 2.13 1.50
CA ILE A 170 -15.78 1.09 2.05
C ILE A 170 -16.91 1.70 2.89
N VAL A 171 -16.59 2.61 3.81
CA VAL A 171 -17.57 3.14 4.78
C VAL A 171 -17.77 4.66 4.74
N GLY A 172 -17.17 5.38 3.78
CA GLY A 172 -17.25 6.84 3.70
C GLY A 172 -18.67 7.39 3.70
N ASP A 173 -19.58 6.77 2.94
CA ASP A 173 -20.99 7.17 2.92
C ASP A 173 -21.71 6.93 4.26
N ALA A 174 -21.27 5.94 5.04
CA ALA A 174 -21.79 5.70 6.38
C ALA A 174 -21.29 6.76 7.37
N LEU A 175 -20.02 7.15 7.26
CA LEU A 175 -19.44 8.25 8.05
C LEU A 175 -20.12 9.58 7.73
N ASP A 176 -20.36 9.88 6.45
CA ASP A 176 -21.01 11.13 6.02
C ASP A 176 -22.45 11.27 6.56
N ARG A 177 -23.16 10.15 6.77
CA ARG A 177 -24.49 10.16 7.41
C ARG A 177 -24.44 10.51 8.89
N VAL A 178 -23.31 10.25 9.56
CA VAL A 178 -23.08 10.63 10.96
C VAL A 178 -22.58 12.08 11.02
N ASP A 179 -21.43 12.35 10.40
CA ASP A 179 -20.87 13.69 10.23
C ASP A 179 -19.89 13.72 9.04
N PRO A 180 -20.12 14.56 8.02
CA PRO A 180 -19.24 14.64 6.85
C PRO A 180 -17.85 15.22 7.15
N LEU A 181 -17.60 15.77 8.34
CA LEU A 181 -16.29 16.27 8.73
C LEU A 181 -15.24 15.15 8.81
N VAL A 182 -15.63 13.93 9.19
CA VAL A 182 -14.69 12.80 9.34
C VAL A 182 -14.04 12.48 8.00
N ARG A 183 -14.86 12.33 6.95
CA ARG A 183 -14.40 12.05 5.58
C ARG A 183 -13.58 13.20 5.01
N ARG A 184 -14.01 14.45 5.20
CA ARG A 184 -13.25 15.63 4.77
C ARG A 184 -11.87 15.71 5.43
N ARG A 185 -11.79 15.49 6.75
CA ARG A 185 -10.52 15.51 7.47
C ARG A 185 -9.60 14.37 7.01
N LEU A 186 -10.14 13.17 6.82
CA LEU A 186 -9.41 12.04 6.27
C LEU A 186 -8.72 12.39 4.95
N ARG A 187 -9.48 12.87 3.96
CA ARG A 187 -8.95 13.24 2.65
C ARG A 187 -7.91 14.37 2.75
N HIS A 188 -8.17 15.36 3.60
CA HIS A 188 -7.25 16.47 3.83
C HIS A 188 -5.89 16.00 4.37
N GLU A 189 -5.88 15.08 5.35
CA GLU A 189 -4.63 14.57 5.93
C GLU A 189 -3.88 13.66 4.94
N VAL A 190 -4.59 12.84 4.15
CA VAL A 190 -3.97 12.04 3.07
C VAL A 190 -3.30 12.96 2.04
N SER A 191 -4.00 14.00 1.58
CA SER A 191 -3.44 14.97 0.64
C SER A 191 -2.23 15.70 1.24
N THR A 192 -2.37 16.25 2.45
CA THR A 192 -1.35 17.09 3.08
C THR A 192 -0.08 16.32 3.45
N ARG A 193 -0.20 15.08 3.93
CA ARG A 193 0.95 14.30 4.44
C ARG A 193 1.62 13.44 3.38
N VAL A 194 0.89 13.08 2.33
CA VAL A 194 1.33 12.03 1.39
C VAL A 194 1.26 12.50 -0.06
N LEU A 195 0.07 12.78 -0.61
CA LEU A 195 -0.08 13.01 -2.05
C LEU A 195 0.57 14.31 -2.52
N ARG A 196 0.36 15.43 -1.80
CA ARG A 196 0.95 16.72 -2.16
C ARG A 196 2.48 16.70 -2.00
N PRO A 197 3.07 16.22 -0.88
CA PRO A 197 4.52 16.06 -0.78
C PRO A 197 5.11 15.18 -1.89
N TYR A 198 4.44 14.09 -2.27
CA TYR A 198 4.90 13.23 -3.36
C TYR A 198 4.98 14.00 -4.69
N LEU A 199 3.97 14.83 -4.98
CA LEU A 199 3.87 15.60 -6.21
C LEU A 199 4.85 16.78 -6.27
N GLU A 200 5.04 17.47 -5.15
CA GLU A 200 5.76 18.76 -5.10
C GLU A 200 7.26 18.64 -4.82
N ARG A 201 7.73 17.47 -4.38
CA ARG A 201 9.13 17.25 -3.98
C ARG A 201 9.77 16.14 -4.78
N ASP A 202 11.06 16.31 -5.06
CA ASP A 202 11.88 15.36 -5.81
C ASP A 202 13.04 14.77 -4.97
N ASP A 203 13.04 14.97 -3.65
CA ASP A 203 14.08 14.44 -2.74
C ASP A 203 13.87 12.95 -2.37
N TRP A 204 13.05 12.23 -3.13
CA TRP A 204 12.69 10.84 -2.87
C TRP A 204 13.68 9.88 -3.52
N GLY A 205 14.76 9.51 -2.82
CA GLY A 205 15.75 8.56 -3.36
C GLY A 205 15.19 7.20 -3.77
N TRP A 206 14.10 6.76 -3.15
CA TRP A 206 13.40 5.52 -3.53
C TRP A 206 12.64 5.64 -4.87
N TYR A 207 12.39 6.85 -5.38
CA TYR A 207 11.65 7.09 -6.62
C TYR A 207 12.53 6.92 -7.87
N ASP A 208 13.76 7.45 -7.86
CA ASP A 208 14.66 7.50 -9.02
C ASP A 208 16.06 6.89 -8.77
N GLY A 209 16.38 6.54 -7.53
CA GLY A 209 17.68 6.03 -7.15
C GLY A 209 18.76 7.10 -6.91
N SER A 210 18.37 8.37 -6.80
CA SER A 210 19.29 9.51 -6.65
C SER A 210 20.10 9.50 -5.35
N THR A 211 19.53 8.98 -4.25
CA THR A 211 20.20 8.93 -2.93
C THR A 211 20.33 7.52 -2.35
N ALA A 212 19.77 6.50 -3.01
CA ALA A 212 19.83 5.10 -2.60
C ALA A 212 19.67 4.16 -3.80
N LYS A 213 20.09 2.89 -3.68
CA LYS A 213 19.77 1.87 -4.70
C LYS A 213 18.25 1.66 -4.74
N LEU A 214 17.67 1.62 -5.93
CA LEU A 214 16.26 1.25 -6.12
C LEU A 214 16.01 -0.17 -5.56
N ASN A 215 14.96 -0.28 -4.75
CA ASN A 215 14.61 -1.48 -3.99
C ASN A 215 13.08 -1.58 -3.87
N ASN A 216 12.59 -2.45 -2.98
CA ASN A 216 11.17 -2.70 -2.75
C ASN A 216 10.34 -1.43 -2.44
N TRP A 217 10.96 -0.37 -1.90
CA TRP A 217 10.25 0.86 -1.53
C TRP A 217 9.59 1.49 -2.75
N ASN A 218 10.19 1.38 -3.94
CA ASN A 218 9.63 1.96 -5.14
C ASN A 218 8.27 1.36 -5.49
N PRO A 219 8.15 0.07 -5.86
CA PRO A 219 6.86 -0.51 -6.21
C PRO A 219 5.90 -0.58 -5.02
N TRP A 220 6.40 -0.73 -3.79
CA TRP A 220 5.54 -0.74 -2.59
C TRP A 220 4.90 0.62 -2.33
N ILE A 221 5.66 1.71 -2.27
CA ILE A 221 5.08 3.03 -2.03
C ILE A 221 4.15 3.42 -3.20
N HIS A 222 4.54 3.12 -4.44
CA HIS A 222 3.70 3.40 -5.60
C HIS A 222 2.38 2.64 -5.63
N SER A 223 2.30 1.40 -5.10
CA SER A 223 1.03 0.67 -5.06
C SER A 223 0.03 1.35 -4.13
N GLU A 224 0.52 1.84 -2.99
CA GLU A 224 -0.31 2.56 -2.02
C GLU A 224 -0.69 3.96 -2.50
N LEU A 225 0.25 4.68 -3.12
CA LEU A 225 -0.02 5.99 -3.70
C LEU A 225 -1.05 5.92 -4.83
N LEU A 226 -1.00 4.89 -5.68
CA LEU A 226 -1.96 4.72 -6.76
C LEU A 226 -3.38 4.56 -6.23
N LEU A 227 -3.56 3.72 -5.20
CA LEU A 227 -4.86 3.54 -4.56
C LEU A 227 -5.32 4.79 -3.80
N ALA A 228 -4.45 5.43 -3.02
CA ALA A 228 -4.78 6.66 -2.32
C ALA A 228 -5.18 7.78 -3.29
N THR A 229 -4.45 7.93 -4.39
CA THR A 229 -4.78 8.88 -5.48
C THR A 229 -6.13 8.58 -6.09
N ALA A 230 -6.39 7.33 -6.47
CA ALA A 230 -7.61 6.95 -7.16
C ALA A 230 -8.87 7.16 -6.31
N LEU A 231 -8.75 6.98 -4.98
CA LEU A 231 -9.88 6.94 -4.05
C LEU A 231 -10.11 8.26 -3.27
N THR A 232 -9.10 9.11 -3.09
CA THR A 232 -9.22 10.29 -2.20
C THR A 232 -8.95 11.66 -2.85
N GLU A 233 -8.23 11.72 -3.96
CA GLU A 233 -7.96 13.00 -4.63
C GLU A 233 -9.14 13.36 -5.54
N GLU A 234 -9.60 14.61 -5.46
CA GLU A 234 -10.81 15.08 -6.16
C GLU A 234 -10.49 15.82 -7.46
N SER A 235 -9.29 16.41 -7.57
CA SER A 235 -8.87 17.12 -8.77
C SER A 235 -8.38 16.15 -9.85
N ASP A 236 -9.09 16.07 -10.97
CA ASP A 236 -8.73 15.21 -12.10
C ASP A 236 -7.34 15.53 -12.68
N GLU A 237 -6.93 16.80 -12.66
CA GLU A 237 -5.59 17.24 -13.06
C GLU A 237 -4.51 16.68 -12.12
N VAL A 238 -4.71 16.83 -10.81
CA VAL A 238 -3.77 16.36 -9.79
C VAL A 238 -3.70 14.83 -9.82
N ARG A 239 -4.82 14.12 -9.96
CA ARG A 239 -4.85 12.65 -10.09
C ARG A 239 -4.05 12.18 -11.28
N SER A 240 -4.24 12.82 -12.43
CA SER A 240 -3.53 12.47 -13.65
C SER A 240 -2.03 12.70 -13.51
N ALA A 241 -1.63 13.80 -12.86
CA ALA A 241 -0.22 14.09 -12.55
C ALA A 241 0.39 13.07 -11.58
N LEU A 242 -0.30 12.73 -10.50
CA LEU A 242 0.12 11.73 -9.52
C LEU A 242 0.29 10.34 -10.16
N VAL A 243 -0.70 9.88 -10.94
CA VAL A 243 -0.62 8.59 -11.64
C VAL A 243 0.49 8.58 -12.70
N THR A 244 0.66 9.68 -13.42
CA THR A 244 1.79 9.83 -14.38
C THR A 244 3.14 9.71 -13.66
N ARG A 245 3.28 10.35 -12.50
CA ARG A 245 4.49 10.26 -11.68
C ARG A 245 4.73 8.82 -11.18
N VAL A 246 3.68 8.12 -10.76
CA VAL A 246 3.77 6.69 -10.41
C VAL A 246 4.31 5.86 -11.58
N VAL A 247 3.78 6.05 -12.79
CA VAL A 247 4.25 5.33 -13.99
C VAL A 247 5.74 5.58 -14.25
N HIS A 248 6.21 6.83 -14.15
CA HIS A 248 7.63 7.15 -14.29
C HIS A 248 8.49 6.49 -13.21
N GLY A 249 8.04 6.53 -11.95
CA GLY A 249 8.77 5.90 -10.85
C GLY A 249 8.90 4.38 -11.00
N LEU A 250 7.85 3.71 -11.48
CA LEU A 250 7.89 2.28 -11.81
C LEU A 250 8.80 1.97 -13.01
N GLU A 251 8.88 2.88 -14.00
CA GLU A 251 9.82 2.74 -15.11
C GLU A 251 11.27 2.79 -14.63
N ASN A 252 11.61 3.68 -13.70
CA ASN A 252 12.93 3.70 -13.06
C ASN A 252 13.25 2.37 -12.38
N TYR A 253 12.29 1.81 -11.63
CA TYR A 253 12.44 0.52 -10.97
C TYR A 253 12.71 -0.62 -11.95
N LEU A 254 11.92 -0.70 -13.03
CA LEU A 254 12.09 -1.72 -14.07
C LEU A 254 13.41 -1.57 -14.83
N ALA A 255 13.84 -0.35 -15.11
CA ALA A 255 15.10 -0.07 -15.79
C ALA A 255 16.33 -0.51 -14.97
N ALA A 256 16.22 -0.49 -13.64
CA ALA A 256 17.27 -0.95 -12.73
C ALA A 256 17.20 -2.46 -12.41
N HIS A 257 16.13 -3.16 -12.82
CA HIS A 257 15.91 -4.56 -12.47
C HIS A 257 16.69 -5.51 -13.39
N PRO A 258 17.24 -6.63 -12.86
CA PRO A 258 17.88 -7.63 -13.71
C PRO A 258 16.85 -8.27 -14.67
N VAL A 259 17.30 -8.57 -15.89
CA VAL A 259 16.43 -9.04 -16.99
C VAL A 259 15.81 -10.43 -16.74
N ASP A 260 16.36 -11.20 -15.79
CA ASP A 260 15.85 -12.51 -15.37
C ASP A 260 14.77 -12.41 -14.27
N GLY A 261 14.39 -11.19 -13.85
CA GLY A 261 13.39 -10.97 -12.81
C GLY A 261 13.89 -11.28 -11.38
N GLY A 262 15.20 -11.42 -11.19
CA GLY A 262 15.82 -11.67 -9.89
C GLY A 262 15.58 -10.54 -8.88
N CYS A 263 15.21 -10.90 -7.65
CA CYS A 263 15.08 -9.93 -6.55
C CYS A 263 16.33 -9.97 -5.65
N ASP A 264 17.18 -8.94 -5.76
CA ASP A 264 18.40 -8.80 -4.93
C ASP A 264 18.13 -8.75 -3.42
N GLU A 265 16.90 -8.43 -3.02
CA GLU A 265 16.45 -8.39 -1.62
C GLU A 265 15.98 -9.75 -1.11
N GLY A 266 16.07 -10.79 -1.94
CA GLY A 266 15.78 -12.17 -1.58
C GLY A 266 14.30 -12.57 -1.76
N PRO A 267 13.99 -13.86 -1.63
CA PRO A 267 12.62 -14.37 -1.85
C PRO A 267 11.58 -13.83 -0.86
N HIS A 268 12.00 -13.41 0.33
CA HIS A 268 11.09 -12.83 1.30
C HIS A 268 10.62 -11.43 0.86
N TYR A 269 11.55 -10.54 0.50
CA TYR A 269 11.20 -9.18 0.08
C TYR A 269 10.63 -9.09 -1.33
N TRP A 270 10.73 -10.14 -2.16
CA TRP A 270 10.02 -10.19 -3.44
C TRP A 270 8.51 -9.90 -3.29
N TRP A 271 7.90 -10.32 -2.18
CA TRP A 271 6.48 -10.05 -1.87
C TRP A 271 6.16 -8.58 -1.60
N ARG A 272 7.17 -7.75 -1.35
CA ARG A 272 7.06 -6.29 -1.25
C ARG A 272 7.72 -5.56 -2.42
N ALA A 273 8.28 -6.31 -3.37
CA ALA A 273 8.95 -5.80 -4.56
C ALA A 273 8.16 -6.18 -5.82
N GLY A 274 8.45 -7.35 -6.40
CA GLY A 274 7.78 -7.85 -7.61
C GLY A 274 6.26 -8.03 -7.46
N ALA A 275 5.79 -8.43 -6.28
CA ALA A 275 4.35 -8.53 -6.03
C ALA A 275 3.65 -7.16 -5.95
N SER A 276 4.26 -6.16 -5.29
CA SER A 276 3.71 -4.80 -5.24
C SER A 276 3.73 -4.13 -6.62
N LEU A 277 4.74 -4.42 -7.45
CA LEU A 277 4.74 -4.00 -8.86
C LEU A 277 3.54 -4.62 -9.60
N PHE A 278 3.27 -5.91 -9.40
CA PHE A 278 2.10 -6.54 -10.00
C PHE A 278 0.81 -5.87 -9.55
N GLU A 279 0.66 -5.55 -8.27
CA GLU A 279 -0.52 -4.84 -7.75
C GLU A 279 -0.67 -3.44 -8.37
N CYS A 280 0.43 -2.70 -8.57
CA CYS A 280 0.44 -1.45 -9.34
C CYS A 280 -0.11 -1.65 -10.75
N LEU A 281 0.44 -2.59 -11.52
CA LEU A 281 0.06 -2.81 -12.92
C LEU A 281 -1.38 -3.33 -13.04
N GLU A 282 -1.79 -4.21 -12.14
CA GLU A 282 -3.15 -4.72 -12.07
C GLU A 282 -4.14 -3.58 -11.79
N THR A 283 -3.83 -2.73 -10.81
CA THR A 283 -4.63 -1.56 -10.46
C THR A 283 -4.67 -0.56 -11.60
N LEU A 284 -3.53 -0.23 -12.22
CA LEU A 284 -3.43 0.72 -13.32
C LEU A 284 -4.23 0.26 -14.54
N THR A 285 -4.15 -1.03 -14.90
CA THR A 285 -4.92 -1.57 -16.02
C THR A 285 -6.42 -1.65 -15.74
N SER A 286 -6.81 -1.92 -14.49
CA SER A 286 -8.21 -1.87 -14.04
C SER A 286 -8.76 -0.44 -14.08
N LEU A 287 -8.00 0.51 -13.54
CA LEU A 287 -8.35 1.92 -13.42
C LEU A 287 -8.53 2.59 -14.78
N LEU A 288 -7.62 2.33 -15.73
CA LEU A 288 -7.63 2.96 -17.05
C LEU A 288 -8.41 2.15 -18.11
N GLY A 289 -8.78 0.89 -17.80
CA GLY A 289 -9.46 -0.02 -18.72
C GLY A 289 -8.63 -0.40 -19.96
N THR A 290 -7.30 -0.28 -19.90
CA THR A 290 -6.37 -0.51 -21.01
C THR A 290 -4.99 -0.94 -20.49
N GLY A 291 -4.03 -1.17 -21.38
CA GLY A 291 -2.63 -1.48 -21.01
C GLY A 291 -2.39 -2.93 -20.59
N ALA A 292 -3.34 -3.84 -20.85
CA ALA A 292 -3.21 -5.26 -20.49
C ALA A 292 -1.98 -5.95 -21.12
N GLY A 293 -1.46 -5.44 -22.24
CA GLY A 293 -0.23 -5.93 -22.87
C GLY A 293 1.03 -5.77 -22.00
N VAL A 294 0.99 -4.99 -20.91
CA VAL A 294 2.12 -4.89 -19.97
C VAL A 294 2.52 -6.26 -19.39
N PHE A 295 1.57 -7.19 -19.26
CA PHE A 295 1.82 -8.52 -18.71
C PHE A 295 2.48 -9.48 -19.71
N ASP A 296 2.57 -9.09 -20.99
CA ASP A 296 3.32 -9.83 -22.01
C ASP A 296 4.82 -9.47 -21.98
N HIS A 297 5.19 -8.40 -21.27
CA HIS A 297 6.57 -7.93 -21.19
C HIS A 297 7.48 -9.00 -20.56
N PRO A 298 8.61 -9.37 -21.19
CA PRO A 298 9.48 -10.46 -20.72
C PRO A 298 9.92 -10.33 -19.26
N LEU A 299 10.34 -9.13 -18.84
CA LEU A 299 10.73 -8.87 -17.45
C LEU A 299 9.57 -9.04 -16.46
N ILE A 300 8.34 -8.65 -16.83
CA ILE A 300 7.16 -8.80 -15.96
C ILE A 300 6.81 -10.28 -15.80
N ARG A 301 6.94 -11.07 -16.87
CA ARG A 301 6.80 -12.53 -16.82
C ARG A 301 7.89 -13.16 -15.94
N ALA A 302 9.14 -12.73 -16.08
CA ALA A 302 10.26 -13.24 -15.30
C ALA A 302 10.11 -12.95 -13.80
N LEU A 303 9.67 -11.72 -13.45
CA LEU A 303 9.32 -11.33 -12.08
C LEU A 303 8.25 -12.22 -11.46
N ALA A 304 7.22 -12.60 -12.23
CA ALA A 304 6.18 -13.52 -11.76
C ALA A 304 6.70 -14.96 -11.56
N HIS A 305 7.71 -15.36 -12.33
CA HIS A 305 8.33 -16.68 -12.24
C HIS A 305 9.33 -16.81 -11.07
N TYR A 306 9.91 -15.70 -10.60
CA TYR A 306 10.96 -15.69 -9.58
C TYR A 306 10.64 -16.48 -8.28
N PRO A 307 9.43 -16.43 -7.70
CA PRO A 307 9.11 -17.23 -6.50
C PRO A 307 9.26 -18.73 -6.74
N LEU A 308 8.90 -19.22 -7.93
CA LEU A 308 9.07 -20.61 -8.30
C LEU A 308 10.55 -20.98 -8.44
N ALA A 309 11.36 -20.10 -9.05
CA ALA A 309 12.78 -20.33 -9.28
C ALA A 309 13.60 -20.38 -7.97
N THR A 310 13.12 -19.75 -6.90
CA THR A 310 13.78 -19.72 -5.60
C THR A 310 13.18 -20.67 -4.57
N TRP A 311 12.13 -21.41 -4.95
CA TRP A 311 11.49 -22.38 -4.08
C TRP A 311 12.27 -23.70 -4.04
N ILE A 312 12.59 -24.18 -2.84
CA ILE A 312 13.27 -25.47 -2.63
C ILE A 312 12.24 -26.60 -2.43
N GLY A 313 11.19 -26.34 -1.64
CA GLY A 313 10.18 -27.35 -1.26
C GLY A 313 9.82 -27.28 0.23
N ASP A 314 8.68 -27.86 0.62
CA ASP A 314 8.24 -28.00 2.02
C ASP A 314 8.29 -26.70 2.86
N GLY A 315 7.93 -25.57 2.24
CA GLY A 315 7.94 -24.26 2.89
C GLY A 315 9.29 -23.54 2.86
N TRP A 316 10.33 -24.13 2.28
CA TRP A 316 11.67 -23.56 2.19
C TRP A 316 11.93 -22.90 0.83
N ALA A 317 12.59 -21.75 0.90
CA ALA A 317 13.15 -21.05 -0.25
C ALA A 317 14.66 -20.88 -0.09
N VAL A 318 15.37 -20.57 -1.18
CA VAL A 318 16.77 -20.13 -1.12
C VAL A 318 16.87 -18.94 -0.17
N ASN A 319 17.76 -19.00 0.82
CA ASN A 319 17.88 -17.96 1.83
C ASN A 319 19.11 -17.08 1.59
N PHE A 320 18.89 -15.89 1.06
CA PHE A 320 19.87 -14.82 0.96
C PHE A 320 19.19 -13.48 1.19
N ALA A 321 19.99 -12.45 1.46
CA ALA A 321 19.52 -11.14 1.92
C ALA A 321 18.65 -11.24 3.19
N ASP A 322 17.88 -10.20 3.48
CA ASP A 322 17.10 -10.13 4.71
C ASP A 322 15.82 -10.96 4.58
N GLY A 323 15.65 -11.93 5.49
CA GLY A 323 14.43 -12.72 5.58
C GLY A 323 14.65 -14.09 6.21
N PRO A 324 13.57 -14.74 6.65
CA PRO A 324 13.63 -16.12 7.11
C PRO A 324 13.73 -17.09 5.92
N ALA A 325 14.50 -18.19 6.10
CA ALA A 325 14.59 -19.28 5.13
C ALA A 325 13.25 -19.97 4.80
N ARG A 326 12.27 -19.82 5.69
CA ARG A 326 10.86 -20.08 5.41
C ARG A 326 10.15 -18.73 5.32
N PRO A 327 9.95 -18.19 4.10
CA PRO A 327 9.32 -16.89 3.93
C PRO A 327 8.00 -16.81 4.70
N ARG A 328 7.85 -15.74 5.47
CA ARG A 328 6.59 -15.36 6.10
C ARG A 328 5.92 -14.30 5.22
N GLU A 329 4.66 -13.98 5.51
CA GLU A 329 3.94 -12.91 4.79
C GLU A 329 3.84 -13.16 3.28
N MET A 330 3.53 -14.39 2.91
CA MET A 330 3.24 -14.74 1.52
C MET A 330 1.77 -14.46 1.21
N TRP A 331 1.48 -13.94 0.02
CA TRP A 331 0.11 -13.73 -0.46
C TRP A 331 -0.18 -14.58 -1.71
N PRO A 332 -0.44 -15.90 -1.55
CA PRO A 332 -0.68 -16.81 -2.67
C PRO A 332 -1.73 -16.32 -3.69
N ALA A 333 -2.77 -15.62 -3.24
CA ALA A 333 -3.78 -15.05 -4.13
C ALA A 333 -3.20 -14.03 -5.13
N VAL A 334 -2.24 -13.21 -4.70
CA VAL A 334 -1.54 -12.23 -5.55
C VAL A 334 -0.72 -12.95 -6.60
N LEU A 335 0.12 -13.93 -6.20
CA LEU A 335 0.93 -14.72 -7.14
C LEU A 335 0.06 -15.51 -8.13
N HIS A 336 -1.08 -16.04 -7.68
CA HIS A 336 -2.01 -16.76 -8.54
C HIS A 336 -2.57 -15.85 -9.64
N ARG A 337 -2.97 -14.62 -9.29
CA ARG A 337 -3.41 -13.61 -10.26
C ARG A 337 -2.27 -13.19 -11.18
N PHE A 338 -1.06 -13.05 -10.66
CA PHE A 338 0.11 -12.67 -11.46
C PHE A 338 0.42 -13.74 -12.53
N GLY A 339 0.44 -15.02 -12.14
CA GLY A 339 0.57 -16.13 -13.09
C GLY A 339 -0.53 -16.15 -14.14
N ARG A 340 -1.78 -15.84 -13.75
CA ARG A 340 -2.90 -15.74 -14.71
C ARG A 340 -2.73 -14.59 -15.70
N ARG A 341 -2.37 -13.40 -15.23
CA ARG A 341 -2.20 -12.19 -16.07
C ARG A 341 -1.03 -12.34 -17.03
N THR A 342 0.04 -13.04 -16.61
CA THR A 342 1.22 -13.33 -17.43
C THR A 342 1.08 -14.60 -18.27
N GLY A 343 -0.03 -15.34 -18.18
CA GLY A 343 -0.20 -16.59 -18.93
C GLY A 343 0.83 -17.67 -18.57
N GLN A 344 1.21 -17.76 -17.29
CA GLN A 344 2.18 -18.71 -16.74
C GLN A 344 1.47 -19.70 -15.79
N PRO A 345 0.91 -20.82 -16.32
CA PRO A 345 0.13 -21.77 -15.54
C PRO A 345 0.93 -22.41 -14.39
N GLU A 346 2.24 -22.58 -14.55
CA GLU A 346 3.16 -23.07 -13.53
C GLU A 346 3.27 -22.11 -12.33
N VAL A 347 3.26 -20.80 -12.56
CA VAL A 347 3.23 -19.78 -11.50
C VAL A 347 1.91 -19.85 -10.74
N SER A 348 0.79 -19.94 -11.46
CA SER A 348 -0.53 -20.10 -10.82
C SER A 348 -0.65 -21.42 -10.06
N ALA A 349 -0.06 -22.50 -10.56
CA ALA A 349 -0.04 -23.79 -9.86
C ALA A 349 0.81 -23.72 -8.58
N HIS A 350 1.98 -23.10 -8.65
CA HIS A 350 2.85 -22.88 -7.50
C HIS A 350 2.14 -22.04 -6.42
N ALA A 351 1.47 -20.96 -6.82
CA ALA A 351 0.66 -20.16 -5.91
C ALA A 351 -0.41 -20.98 -5.18
N ARG A 352 -1.11 -21.90 -5.87
CA ARG A 352 -2.07 -22.79 -5.21
C ARG A 352 -1.40 -23.72 -4.20
N ALA A 353 -0.24 -24.28 -4.54
CA ALA A 353 0.51 -25.15 -3.64
C ALA A 353 0.96 -24.44 -2.35
N LEU A 354 1.27 -23.14 -2.42
CA LEU A 354 1.64 -22.33 -1.24
C LEU A 354 0.50 -22.14 -0.23
N ARG A 355 -0.77 -22.28 -0.66
CA ARG A 355 -1.91 -22.16 0.25
C ARG A 355 -1.99 -23.33 1.23
N GLY A 356 -1.52 -24.51 0.83
CA GLY A 356 -1.63 -25.74 1.62
C GLY A 356 -3.06 -26.26 1.68
N ASP A 357 -3.59 -26.68 0.53
CA ASP A 357 -4.83 -27.47 0.41
C ASP A 357 -4.55 -28.77 -0.35
#